data_AF-A0A1G6TDM2-F1
#
_entry.id   AF-A0A1G6TDM2-F1
#
_cell.length_a   1.000
_cell.length_b   1.000
_cell.length_c   1.000
_cell.angle_alpha   90.00
_cell.angle_beta   90.00
_cell.angle_gamma   90.00
#
_symmetry.space_group_name_H-M   'P 1'
#
loop_
_entity.id
_entity.type
_entity.pdbx_description
1 polymer ?
#
loop_
_entity_poly.entity_id
_entity_poly.type
_entity_poly.pdbx_seq_one_letter_code
_entity_poly.pdbx_strand_id
1 'polypeptide(L)'
;MIVSLDADTGLKRIIDWLKDYGVPIEFVPFHIYTDNNDKPKLFMIDGVTSSPETPEVSDEQDWAGRWIFNTNETNAPGAYKRMFENNVEAVYGYDDGPSMLEGPEVEDKIMAYVNKQGLKAFGTIKGSEVKKGERLFLDEDGNQQPGEYHLEVDWEIILPEGKAITSRQSKEIGYNLPLGLTFGKLLQGDLAKKIEEEMRERNKSNK
;
A
#
# COMPACT_ATOMS: atom_id res chain seq x y z
N MET A 1 8.19 18.39 9.86
CA MET A 1 8.63 19.79 9.72
C MET A 1 9.83 19.80 8.78
N ILE A 2 9.71 20.42 7.61
CA ILE A 2 10.82 20.61 6.66
C ILE A 2 11.22 22.08 6.76
N VAL A 3 12.49 22.36 7.01
CA VAL A 3 13.01 23.72 7.15
C VAL A 3 13.97 23.96 6.00
N SER A 4 13.68 24.96 5.16
CA SER A 4 14.56 25.36 4.06
C SER A 4 14.63 26.89 3.99
N LEU A 5 15.81 27.41 3.63
CA LEU A 5 16.04 28.84 3.42
C LEU A 5 15.40 29.35 2.12
N ASP A 6 15.19 28.45 1.16
CA ASP A 6 14.46 28.73 -0.09
C ASP A 6 13.76 27.46 -0.60
N ALA A 7 12.70 27.62 -1.39
CA ALA A 7 12.03 26.51 -2.05
C ALA A 7 12.75 26.14 -3.35
N ASP A 8 13.73 25.26 -3.23
CA ASP A 8 14.35 24.65 -4.40
C ASP A 8 13.35 23.81 -5.20
N THR A 9 13.74 23.42 -6.42
CA THR A 9 12.88 22.66 -7.33
C THR A 9 12.47 21.30 -6.76
N GLY A 10 13.27 20.71 -5.87
CA GLY A 10 12.97 19.46 -5.19
C GLY A 10 11.88 19.64 -4.15
N LEU A 11 11.99 20.67 -3.31
CA LEU A 11 11.00 21.00 -2.30
C LEU A 11 9.66 21.39 -2.94
N LYS A 12 9.68 22.13 -4.06
CA LYS A 12 8.46 22.44 -4.83
C LYS A 12 7.77 21.17 -5.32
N ARG A 13 8.51 20.20 -5.87
CA ARG A 13 7.96 18.91 -6.30
C ARG A 13 7.36 18.12 -5.13
N ILE A 14 7.99 18.16 -3.97
CA ILE A 14 7.46 17.51 -2.76
C ILE A 14 6.18 18.21 -2.29
N ILE A 15 6.14 19.53 -2.28
CA ILE A 15 4.96 20.32 -1.94
C ILE A 15 3.81 20.02 -2.91
N ASP A 16 4.08 19.99 -4.21
CA ASP A 16 3.06 19.69 -5.22
C ASP A 16 2.58 18.24 -5.10
N TRP A 17 3.49 17.30 -4.86
CA TRP A 17 3.15 15.91 -4.57
C TRP A 17 2.28 15.81 -3.29
N LEU A 18 2.58 16.54 -2.22
CA LEU A 18 1.76 16.53 -1.01
C LEU A 18 0.36 17.15 -1.24
N LYS A 19 0.26 18.21 -2.04
CA LYS A 19 -1.03 18.81 -2.45
C LYS A 19 -1.88 17.81 -3.25
N ASP A 20 -1.28 17.05 -4.15
CA ASP A 20 -1.98 16.01 -4.94
C ASP A 20 -2.58 14.90 -4.06
N TYR A 21 -2.11 14.78 -2.83
CA TYR A 21 -2.56 13.81 -1.83
C TYR A 21 -3.47 14.43 -0.77
N GLY A 22 -3.91 15.69 -0.98
CA GLY A 22 -4.82 16.38 -0.07
C GLY A 22 -4.22 16.70 1.29
N VAL A 23 -2.88 16.63 1.42
CA VAL A 23 -2.21 16.96 2.67
C VAL A 23 -2.24 18.48 2.84
N PRO A 24 -2.78 19.01 3.96
CA PRO A 24 -2.74 20.43 4.23
C PRO A 24 -1.28 20.86 4.45
N ILE A 25 -0.83 21.87 3.69
CA ILE A 25 0.52 22.41 3.77
C ILE A 25 0.42 23.86 4.22
N GLU A 26 1.00 24.16 5.38
CA GLU A 26 1.15 25.52 5.87
C GLU A 26 2.60 25.99 5.74
N PHE A 27 2.77 27.26 5.33
CA PHE A 27 4.06 27.93 5.31
C PHE A 27 4.14 28.85 6.52
N VAL A 28 4.83 28.39 7.56
CA VAL A 28 4.99 29.17 8.79
C VAL A 28 6.28 29.99 8.70
N PRO A 29 6.21 31.33 8.76
CA PRO A 29 7.41 32.15 8.80
C PRO A 29 8.16 31.93 10.12
N PHE A 30 9.47 31.72 10.04
CA PHE A 30 10.34 31.51 11.19
C PHE A 30 11.62 32.35 11.05
N HIS A 31 12.28 32.64 12.17
CA HIS A 31 13.61 33.25 12.19
C HIS A 31 14.60 32.33 12.89
N ILE A 32 15.81 32.22 12.34
CA ILE A 32 16.93 31.50 12.97
C ILE A 32 17.97 32.55 13.37
N TYR A 33 18.33 32.58 14.65
CA TYR A 33 19.44 33.37 15.17
C TYR A 33 20.48 32.46 15.82
N THR A 34 21.75 32.84 15.83
CA THR A 34 22.76 32.17 16.66
C THR A 34 22.79 32.78 18.05
N ASP A 35 22.89 31.96 19.09
CA ASP A 35 23.15 32.44 20.43
C ASP A 35 24.63 32.83 20.62
N ASN A 36 24.99 33.36 21.79
CA ASN A 36 26.34 33.84 22.09
C ASN A 36 27.42 32.74 22.05
N ASN A 37 27.06 31.48 21.79
CA ASN A 37 27.97 30.34 21.60
C ASN A 37 27.86 29.76 20.17
N ASP A 38 27.40 30.55 19.19
CA ASP A 38 27.19 30.15 17.79
C ASP A 38 26.20 28.98 17.60
N LYS A 39 25.34 28.70 18.59
CA LYS A 39 24.32 27.66 18.45
C LYS A 39 23.06 28.25 17.83
N PRO A 40 22.54 27.68 16.72
CA PRO A 40 21.32 28.17 16.11
C PRO A 40 20.12 27.92 17.04
N LYS A 41 19.33 28.97 17.26
CA LYS A 41 18.04 28.96 17.96
C LYS A 41 16.93 29.37 17.00
N LEU A 42 15.90 28.53 16.93
CA LEU A 42 14.69 28.76 16.16
C LEU A 42 13.69 29.56 16.99
N PHE A 43 13.22 30.67 16.46
CA PHE A 43 12.06 31.40 17.00
C PHE A 43 10.92 31.34 15.99
N MET A 44 9.80 30.75 16.43
CA MET A 44 8.53 30.78 15.71
C MET A 44 7.87 32.14 15.94
N ILE A 45 7.29 32.75 14.91
CA ILE A 45 6.57 34.01 15.05
C ILE A 45 5.16 33.70 15.59
N ASP A 46 4.84 34.19 16.80
CA ASP A 46 3.50 34.09 17.36
C ASP A 46 2.50 34.91 16.52
N GLY A 47 1.41 34.29 16.07
CA GLY A 47 0.32 34.99 15.38
C GLY A 47 -0.35 34.26 14.20
N VAL A 48 0.08 33.04 13.85
CA VAL A 48 -0.64 32.22 12.85
C VAL A 48 -1.77 31.46 13.54
N THR A 49 -2.95 32.08 13.60
CA THR A 49 -4.21 31.42 13.95
C THR A 49 -4.94 30.98 12.68
N SER A 50 -4.34 30.10 11.88
CA SER A 50 -5.14 29.32 10.94
C SER A 50 -5.79 28.22 11.75
N SER A 51 -7.11 28.29 11.96
CA SER A 51 -7.89 27.06 12.12
C SER A 51 -7.92 26.44 10.73
N PRO A 52 -7.19 25.35 10.46
CA PRO A 52 -7.29 24.70 9.18
C PRO A 52 -8.76 24.30 8.97
N GLU A 53 -9.34 24.66 7.83
CA GLU A 53 -10.32 23.76 7.22
C GLU A 53 -9.53 22.50 6.86
N THR A 54 -9.36 21.65 7.86
CA THR A 54 -8.94 20.28 7.67
C THR A 54 -10.00 19.73 6.73
N PRO A 55 -9.68 19.32 5.49
CA PRO A 55 -10.63 18.48 4.78
C PRO A 55 -10.99 17.36 5.75
N GLU A 56 -12.29 17.07 5.91
CA GLU A 56 -12.73 15.91 6.68
C GLU A 56 -12.15 14.66 5.98
N VAL A 57 -10.89 14.37 6.24
CA VAL A 57 -10.33 13.05 6.10
C VAL A 57 -11.07 12.32 7.20
N SER A 58 -12.08 11.53 6.84
CA SER A 58 -12.76 10.68 7.79
C SER A 58 -11.68 9.95 8.58
N ASP A 59 -11.56 10.23 9.88
CA ASP A 59 -10.69 9.53 10.82
C ASP A 59 -11.09 8.05 10.99
N GLU A 60 -11.93 7.52 10.09
CA GLU A 60 -12.31 6.13 9.95
C GLU A 60 -11.07 5.29 9.60
N GLN A 61 -10.23 5.03 10.60
CA GLN A 61 -9.32 3.90 10.67
C GLN A 61 -10.08 2.58 10.91
N ASP A 62 -11.35 2.54 10.51
CA ASP A 62 -12.22 1.41 10.77
C ASP A 62 -11.76 0.20 9.96
N TRP A 63 -11.33 -0.81 10.70
CA TRP A 63 -10.98 -2.11 10.17
C TRP A 63 -12.25 -2.89 9.83
N ALA A 64 -12.38 -3.33 8.58
CA ALA A 64 -13.53 -4.10 8.11
C ALA A 64 -13.14 -5.46 7.48
N GLY A 65 -12.06 -6.08 7.95
CA GLY A 65 -11.71 -7.46 7.56
C GLY A 65 -11.11 -7.60 6.15
N ARG A 66 -10.46 -6.55 5.59
CA ARG A 66 -9.90 -6.57 4.23
C ARG A 66 -8.41 -6.28 4.21
N TRP A 67 -7.63 -7.24 3.76
CA TRP A 67 -6.19 -7.11 3.59
C TRP A 67 -5.82 -6.77 2.15
N ILE A 68 -4.61 -6.26 1.97
CA ILE A 68 -3.96 -6.09 0.67
C ILE A 68 -2.60 -6.78 0.69
N PHE A 69 -2.30 -7.45 -0.41
CA PHE A 69 -1.01 -8.07 -0.69
C PHE A 69 -0.46 -7.54 -2.01
N ASN A 70 0.79 -7.10 -2.02
CA ASN A 70 1.50 -6.71 -3.23
C ASN A 70 2.43 -7.87 -3.64
N THR A 71 2.24 -8.39 -4.83
CA THR A 71 2.95 -9.60 -5.31
C THR A 71 4.46 -9.44 -5.42
N ASN A 72 4.97 -8.19 -5.37
CA ASN A 72 6.39 -7.81 -5.32
C ASN A 72 7.32 -8.68 -6.18
N GLU A 73 7.06 -8.68 -7.48
CA GLU A 73 7.73 -9.54 -8.45
C GLU A 73 9.02 -8.95 -9.02
N THR A 74 9.66 -8.04 -8.28
CA THR A 74 10.82 -7.26 -8.75
C THR A 74 11.94 -8.14 -9.31
N ASN A 75 12.26 -9.25 -8.65
CA ASN A 75 13.32 -10.19 -9.07
C ASN A 75 12.77 -11.55 -9.54
N ALA A 76 11.46 -11.68 -9.71
CA ALA A 76 10.83 -12.93 -10.17
C ALA A 76 9.53 -12.65 -10.96
N PRO A 77 9.63 -12.02 -12.14
CA PRO A 77 8.46 -11.68 -12.94
C PRO A 77 7.57 -12.88 -13.25
N GLY A 78 6.27 -12.76 -13.00
CA GLY A 78 5.29 -13.80 -13.26
C GLY A 78 5.04 -14.76 -12.08
N ALA A 79 5.70 -14.55 -10.93
CA ALA A 79 5.39 -15.28 -9.70
C ALA A 79 3.92 -15.14 -9.28
N TYR A 80 3.26 -14.02 -9.58
CA TYR A 80 1.83 -13.83 -9.28
C TYR A 80 0.94 -14.92 -9.90
N LYS A 81 1.30 -15.41 -11.09
CA LYS A 81 0.50 -16.46 -11.77
C LYS A 81 0.56 -17.75 -10.97
N ARG A 82 1.76 -18.12 -10.53
CA ARG A 82 2.00 -19.32 -9.72
C ARG A 82 1.33 -19.18 -8.35
N MET A 83 1.37 -18.00 -7.72
CA MET A 83 0.61 -17.71 -6.49
C MET A 83 -0.88 -17.99 -6.66
N PHE A 84 -1.47 -17.47 -7.73
CA PHE A 84 -2.90 -17.66 -8.00
C PHE A 84 -3.26 -19.11 -8.34
N GLU A 85 -2.43 -19.79 -9.13
CA GLU A 85 -2.60 -21.20 -9.48
C GLU A 85 -2.48 -22.13 -8.26
N ASN A 86 -1.65 -21.77 -7.28
CA ASN A 86 -1.41 -22.56 -6.07
C ASN A 86 -2.24 -22.10 -4.86
N ASN A 87 -3.13 -21.10 -5.00
CA ASN A 87 -3.99 -20.62 -3.92
C ASN A 87 -3.18 -20.19 -2.69
N VAL A 88 -2.15 -19.38 -2.94
CA VAL A 88 -1.29 -18.82 -1.89
C VAL A 88 -0.91 -17.38 -2.18
N GLU A 89 -0.59 -16.65 -1.13
CA GLU A 89 0.22 -15.45 -1.18
C GLU A 89 1.61 -15.78 -0.70
N ALA A 90 2.63 -15.14 -1.27
CA ALA A 90 3.99 -15.50 -0.94
C ALA A 90 4.95 -14.31 -0.91
N VAL A 91 5.94 -14.41 -0.05
CA VAL A 91 7.08 -13.50 0.03
C VAL A 91 8.38 -14.28 -0.10
N TYR A 92 9.46 -13.63 -0.50
CA TYR A 92 10.81 -14.20 -0.57
C TYR A 92 11.88 -13.19 -0.17
N GLY A 93 13.06 -13.67 0.21
CA GLY A 93 14.22 -12.81 0.47
C GLY A 93 14.19 -12.03 1.79
N TYR A 94 13.24 -12.32 2.68
CA TYR A 94 13.18 -11.76 4.03
C TYR A 94 13.69 -12.77 5.06
N ASP A 95 14.58 -12.31 5.95
CA ASP A 95 15.07 -13.13 7.06
C ASP A 95 13.92 -13.54 8.00
N ASP A 96 12.93 -12.67 8.15
CA ASP A 96 11.72 -12.86 8.94
C ASP A 96 10.45 -12.98 8.09
N GLY A 97 10.54 -13.61 6.91
CA GLY A 97 9.40 -13.75 5.98
C GLY A 97 8.04 -14.16 6.59
N PRO A 98 7.95 -15.02 7.64
CA PRO A 98 6.68 -15.28 8.33
C PRO A 98 6.01 -14.02 8.89
N SER A 99 6.76 -13.12 9.54
CA SER A 99 6.22 -11.90 10.15
C SER A 99 5.55 -10.98 9.13
N MET A 100 6.00 -11.05 7.87
CA MET A 100 5.49 -10.24 6.76
C MET A 100 4.09 -10.64 6.31
N LEU A 101 3.65 -11.87 6.59
CA LEU A 101 2.33 -12.40 6.22
C LEU A 101 1.45 -12.74 7.44
N GLU A 102 1.94 -12.41 8.65
CA GLU A 102 1.23 -12.65 9.91
C GLU A 102 0.11 -11.63 10.18
N GLY A 103 -0.89 -12.06 10.96
CA GLY A 103 -1.97 -11.19 11.45
C GLY A 103 -3.37 -11.46 10.89
N PRO A 104 -3.57 -11.93 9.64
CA PRO A 104 -4.90 -12.29 9.15
C PRO A 104 -5.47 -13.51 9.86
N GLU A 105 -6.78 -13.51 10.01
CA GLU A 105 -7.54 -14.65 10.51
C GLU A 105 -8.19 -15.42 9.34
N VAL A 106 -8.54 -16.69 9.58
CA VAL A 106 -9.30 -17.47 8.59
C VAL A 106 -10.61 -16.75 8.30
N GLU A 107 -11.04 -16.77 7.03
CA GLU A 107 -12.19 -16.02 6.47
C GLU A 107 -11.99 -14.51 6.27
N ASP A 108 -10.87 -13.92 6.71
CA ASP A 108 -10.54 -12.54 6.32
C ASP A 108 -10.47 -12.43 4.79
N LYS A 109 -10.90 -11.28 4.27
CA LYS A 109 -10.84 -11.00 2.83
C LYS A 109 -9.49 -10.42 2.47
N ILE A 110 -9.02 -10.72 1.26
CA ILE A 110 -7.76 -10.18 0.77
C ILE A 110 -7.79 -9.81 -0.71
N MET A 111 -7.05 -8.77 -1.07
CA MET A 111 -6.87 -8.28 -2.43
C MET A 111 -5.40 -8.31 -2.85
N ALA A 112 -5.09 -8.95 -3.97
CA ALA A 112 -3.74 -8.98 -4.52
C ALA A 112 -3.54 -7.89 -5.57
N TYR A 113 -2.55 -7.02 -5.35
CA TYR A 113 -2.07 -6.02 -6.29
C TYR A 113 -0.90 -6.58 -7.10
N VAL A 114 -1.03 -6.56 -8.43
CA VAL A 114 0.05 -6.91 -9.36
C VAL A 114 0.63 -5.63 -9.95
N ASN A 115 1.95 -5.48 -9.85
CA ASN A 115 2.64 -4.28 -10.31
C ASN A 115 2.35 -3.98 -11.80
N LYS A 116 2.16 -2.70 -12.10
CA LYS A 116 1.75 -2.17 -13.43
C LYS A 116 0.40 -2.65 -13.95
N GLN A 117 -0.33 -3.52 -13.25
CA GLN A 117 -1.65 -3.99 -13.64
C GLN A 117 -2.75 -3.44 -12.74
N GLY A 118 -2.60 -3.55 -11.41
CA GLY A 118 -3.64 -3.17 -10.45
C GLY A 118 -4.06 -4.30 -9.52
N LEU A 119 -5.15 -4.09 -8.79
CA LEU A 119 -5.82 -5.14 -8.01
C LEU A 119 -6.39 -6.18 -8.98
N LYS A 120 -5.83 -7.38 -8.90
CA LYS A 120 -6.04 -8.45 -9.89
C LYS A 120 -6.75 -9.65 -9.31
N ALA A 121 -6.54 -9.96 -8.04
CA ALA A 121 -7.24 -11.06 -7.39
C ALA A 121 -7.91 -10.62 -6.09
N PHE A 122 -9.01 -11.28 -5.76
CA PHE A 122 -9.72 -11.15 -4.51
C PHE A 122 -10.08 -12.54 -3.99
N GLY A 123 -9.88 -12.75 -2.69
CA GLY A 123 -10.06 -14.06 -2.08
C GLY A 123 -10.25 -14.00 -0.56
N THR A 124 -10.16 -15.18 0.04
CA THR A 124 -10.29 -15.41 1.49
C THR A 124 -9.08 -16.12 2.06
N ILE A 125 -8.63 -15.68 3.23
CA ILE A 125 -7.59 -16.39 3.99
C ILE A 125 -8.14 -17.75 4.42
N LYS A 126 -7.42 -18.82 4.09
CA LYS A 126 -7.81 -20.20 4.40
C LYS A 126 -7.06 -20.78 5.60
N GLY A 127 -5.84 -20.32 5.81
CA GLY A 127 -5.00 -20.73 6.95
C GLY A 127 -4.26 -19.53 7.50
N SER A 128 -4.19 -19.41 8.82
CA SER A 128 -3.47 -18.34 9.53
C SER A 128 -2.00 -18.66 9.80
N GLU A 129 -1.55 -19.87 9.48
CA GLU A 129 -0.15 -20.29 9.64
C GLU A 129 0.64 -20.00 8.35
N VAL A 130 1.70 -19.22 8.48
CA VAL A 130 2.66 -18.97 7.40
C VAL A 130 3.67 -20.11 7.33
N LYS A 131 3.76 -20.78 6.19
CA LYS A 131 4.61 -21.97 6.00
C LYS A 131 5.78 -21.66 5.09
N LYS A 132 6.88 -22.40 5.24
CA LYS A 132 7.94 -22.39 4.21
C LYS A 132 7.37 -22.89 2.90
N GLY A 133 7.66 -22.16 1.83
CA GLY A 133 7.20 -22.43 0.48
C GLY A 133 8.35 -22.75 -0.48
N GLU A 134 7.98 -23.19 -1.67
CA GLU A 134 8.90 -23.36 -2.80
C GLU A 134 8.18 -23.19 -4.13
N ARG A 135 8.99 -22.91 -5.17
CA ARG A 135 8.69 -22.89 -6.61
C ARG A 135 7.90 -21.69 -7.12
N LEU A 136 7.60 -20.69 -6.29
CA LEU A 136 6.92 -19.48 -6.77
C LEU A 136 7.90 -18.41 -7.24
N PHE A 137 9.02 -18.22 -6.56
CA PHE A 137 10.03 -17.22 -6.92
C PHE A 137 11.27 -17.90 -7.51
N LEU A 138 11.39 -17.84 -8.84
CA LEU A 138 12.48 -18.44 -9.59
C LEU A 138 13.36 -17.34 -10.21
N ASP A 139 14.68 -17.54 -10.22
CA ASP A 139 15.62 -16.70 -10.95
C ASP A 139 15.57 -16.95 -12.49
N GLU A 140 16.42 -16.25 -13.24
CA GLU A 140 16.49 -16.37 -14.71
C GLU A 140 16.90 -17.78 -15.18
N ASP A 141 17.63 -18.52 -14.35
CA ASP A 141 18.07 -19.89 -14.61
C ASP A 141 17.06 -20.95 -14.10
N GLY A 142 15.97 -20.51 -13.48
CA GLY A 142 14.91 -21.36 -12.93
C GLY A 142 15.21 -21.91 -11.53
N ASN A 143 16.21 -21.40 -10.82
CA ASN A 143 16.50 -21.81 -9.45
C ASN A 143 15.62 -21.08 -8.44
N GLN A 144 15.33 -21.76 -7.33
CA GLN A 144 14.54 -21.24 -6.23
C GLN A 144 15.23 -20.07 -5.51
N GLN A 145 14.53 -18.95 -5.37
CA GLN A 145 14.96 -17.84 -4.52
C GLN A 145 14.88 -18.23 -3.03
N PRO A 146 15.84 -17.83 -2.19
CA PRO A 146 15.84 -18.20 -0.79
C PRO A 146 14.74 -17.49 0.01
N GLY A 147 14.35 -18.11 1.14
CA GLY A 147 13.45 -17.50 2.11
C GLY A 147 12.02 -17.33 1.62
N GLU A 148 11.50 -18.29 0.83
CA GLU A 148 10.12 -18.28 0.37
C GLU A 148 9.14 -18.76 1.46
N TYR A 149 8.08 -18.01 1.68
CA TYR A 149 7.04 -18.30 2.66
C TYR A 149 5.65 -18.05 2.07
N HIS A 150 4.69 -18.91 2.42
CA HIS A 150 3.34 -18.94 1.87
C HIS A 150 2.29 -18.75 2.95
N LEU A 151 1.25 -18.00 2.63
CA LEU A 151 -0.03 -17.95 3.35
C LEU A 151 -1.12 -18.52 2.44
N GLU A 152 -1.94 -19.45 2.96
CA GLU A 152 -2.98 -20.11 2.17
C GLU A 152 -4.20 -19.20 1.95
N VAL A 153 -4.60 -19.03 0.69
CA VAL A 153 -5.70 -18.16 0.26
C VAL A 153 -6.57 -18.88 -0.75
N ASP A 154 -7.89 -18.77 -0.64
CA ASP A 154 -8.82 -19.20 -1.68
C ASP A 154 -9.19 -18.02 -2.60
N TRP A 155 -8.69 -18.03 -3.83
CA TRP A 155 -8.94 -16.94 -4.79
C TRP A 155 -10.34 -17.05 -5.42
N GLU A 156 -11.29 -16.27 -4.91
CA GLU A 156 -12.66 -16.20 -5.45
C GLU A 156 -12.70 -15.54 -6.85
N ILE A 157 -11.84 -14.54 -7.09
CA ILE A 157 -11.84 -13.71 -8.30
C ILE A 157 -10.41 -13.53 -8.77
N ILE A 158 -10.16 -13.78 -10.07
CA ILE A 158 -8.92 -13.41 -10.76
C ILE A 158 -9.30 -12.66 -12.04
N LEU A 159 -9.00 -11.37 -12.09
CA LEU A 159 -9.32 -10.49 -13.21
C LEU A 159 -8.25 -10.59 -14.33
N PRO A 160 -8.65 -10.55 -15.61
CA PRO A 160 -7.72 -10.34 -16.70
C PRO A 160 -7.06 -8.96 -16.57
N GLU A 161 -5.88 -8.80 -17.17
CA GLU A 161 -5.06 -7.58 -17.05
C GLU A 161 -5.83 -6.30 -17.38
N GLY A 162 -6.57 -6.29 -18.49
CA GLY A 162 -7.36 -5.12 -18.91
C GLY A 162 -8.55 -4.77 -18.01
N LYS A 163 -8.85 -5.57 -16.98
CA LYS A 163 -9.91 -5.29 -16.00
C LYS A 163 -9.40 -5.13 -14.57
N ALA A 164 -8.10 -5.29 -14.31
CA ALA A 164 -7.55 -5.03 -12.99
C ALA A 164 -7.85 -3.58 -12.55
N ILE A 165 -8.11 -3.35 -11.26
CA ILE A 165 -8.36 -2.00 -10.74
C ILE A 165 -7.01 -1.32 -10.52
N THR A 166 -6.66 -0.39 -11.40
CA THR A 166 -5.43 0.38 -11.27
C THR A 166 -5.46 1.27 -10.02
N SER A 167 -4.28 1.69 -9.54
CA SER A 167 -4.17 2.64 -8.42
C SER A 167 -4.91 3.95 -8.66
N ARG A 168 -4.89 4.44 -9.91
CA ARG A 168 -5.65 5.62 -10.34
C ARG A 168 -7.15 5.40 -10.19
N GLN A 169 -7.68 4.27 -10.66
CA GLN A 169 -9.11 3.95 -10.55
C GLN A 169 -9.54 3.77 -9.09
N SER A 170 -8.70 3.16 -8.26
CA SER A 170 -8.94 3.09 -6.81
C SER A 170 -9.06 4.50 -6.21
N LYS A 171 -8.18 5.43 -6.61
CA LYS A 171 -8.24 6.84 -6.18
C LYS A 171 -9.53 7.53 -6.65
N GLU A 172 -10.00 7.23 -7.86
CA GLU A 172 -11.29 7.70 -8.39
C GLU A 172 -12.50 7.15 -7.60
N ILE A 173 -12.38 5.96 -6.99
CA ILE A 173 -13.36 5.39 -6.04
C ILE A 173 -13.25 6.03 -4.64
N GLY A 174 -12.20 6.81 -4.41
CA GLY A 174 -11.92 7.48 -3.14
C GLY A 174 -10.90 6.77 -2.25
N TYR A 175 -10.33 5.64 -2.70
CA TYR A 175 -9.38 4.86 -1.91
C TYR A 175 -7.95 4.98 -2.43
N ASN A 176 -7.02 5.44 -1.61
CA ASN A 176 -5.61 5.48 -1.95
C ASN A 176 -4.89 4.18 -1.51
N LEU A 177 -4.53 3.33 -2.47
CA LEU A 177 -3.91 2.03 -2.14
C LEU A 177 -2.53 2.20 -1.49
N PRO A 178 -2.22 1.47 -0.41
CA PRO A 178 -0.94 1.55 0.27
C PRO A 178 0.13 0.70 -0.45
N LEU A 179 0.46 1.04 -1.70
CA LEU A 179 1.32 0.22 -2.58
C LEU A 179 2.77 0.05 -2.11
N GLY A 180 3.21 0.85 -1.13
CA GLY A 180 4.50 0.68 -0.47
C GLY A 180 4.53 -0.48 0.52
N LEU A 181 3.38 -1.04 0.89
CA LEU A 181 3.27 -2.23 1.73
C LEU A 181 3.35 -3.49 0.87
N THR A 182 4.08 -4.49 1.37
CA THR A 182 4.03 -5.86 0.80
C THR A 182 2.75 -6.54 1.23
N PHE A 183 2.34 -6.35 2.48
CA PHE A 183 1.17 -6.93 3.09
C PHE A 183 0.62 -5.98 4.15
N GLY A 184 -0.70 -5.86 4.27
CA GLY A 184 -1.26 -5.00 5.31
C GLY A 184 -2.78 -4.85 5.27
N LYS A 185 -3.30 -4.15 6.27
CA LYS A 185 -4.73 -3.87 6.40
C LYS A 185 -5.16 -2.74 5.46
N LEU A 186 -6.27 -2.94 4.75
CA LEU A 186 -7.02 -1.85 4.13
C LEU A 186 -7.92 -1.22 5.20
N LEU A 187 -7.44 -0.12 5.78
CA LEU A 187 -8.23 0.76 6.66
C LEU A 187 -9.28 1.54 5.83
N GLN A 188 -10.24 2.22 6.44
CA GLN A 188 -11.40 2.82 5.77
C GLN A 188 -12.34 1.75 5.19
N GLY A 189 -12.91 0.94 6.08
CA GLY A 189 -13.68 -0.26 5.77
C GLY A 189 -14.74 -0.12 4.68
N ASP A 190 -15.50 0.98 4.69
CA ASP A 190 -16.53 1.25 3.69
C ASP A 190 -15.96 1.48 2.29
N LEU A 191 -14.84 2.20 2.19
CA LEU A 191 -14.17 2.40 0.90
C LEU A 191 -13.47 1.13 0.42
N ALA A 192 -12.86 0.36 1.33
CA ALA A 192 -12.32 -0.96 1.01
C ALA A 192 -13.41 -1.92 0.50
N LYS A 193 -14.63 -1.84 1.05
CA LYS A 193 -15.80 -2.59 0.56
C LYS A 193 -16.22 -2.16 -0.84
N LYS A 194 -16.19 -0.86 -1.17
CA LYS A 194 -16.46 -0.38 -2.55
C LYS A 194 -15.48 -0.96 -3.56
N ILE A 195 -14.21 -1.10 -3.19
CA ILE A 195 -13.20 -1.75 -4.05
C ILE A 195 -13.55 -3.23 -4.27
N GLU A 196 -13.97 -3.95 -3.24
CA GLU A 196 -14.45 -5.34 -3.39
C GLU A 196 -15.65 -5.42 -4.34
N GLU A 197 -16.65 -4.56 -4.17
CA GLU A 197 -17.84 -4.50 -5.01
C GLU A 197 -17.47 -4.25 -6.48
N GLU A 198 -16.55 -3.31 -6.74
CA GLU A 198 -16.02 -3.04 -8.08
C GLU A 198 -15.32 -4.28 -8.68
N MET A 199 -14.50 -5.00 -7.90
CA MET A 199 -13.88 -6.25 -8.39
C MET A 199 -14.92 -7.30 -8.77
N ARG A 200 -15.99 -7.44 -7.96
CA ARG A 200 -17.10 -8.35 -8.23
C ARG A 200 -17.86 -7.97 -9.50
N GLU A 201 -18.13 -6.69 -9.74
CA GLU A 201 -18.78 -6.21 -10.96
C GLU A 201 -17.92 -6.45 -12.22
N ARG A 202 -16.62 -6.19 -12.14
CA ARG A 202 -15.69 -6.49 -13.24
C ARG A 202 -15.60 -7.98 -13.55
N ASN A 203 -15.73 -8.83 -12.54
CA ASN A 203 -15.77 -10.28 -12.72
C ASN A 203 -17.08 -10.75 -13.38
N LYS A 204 -18.23 -10.17 -13.03
CA LYS A 204 -19.52 -10.50 -13.67
C LYS A 204 -19.50 -10.21 -15.17
N SER A 205 -18.88 -9.09 -15.58
CA SER A 205 -18.73 -8.74 -16.99
C SER A 205 -17.70 -9.58 -17.77
N ASN A 206 -17.03 -10.54 -17.13
CA ASN A 206 -16.13 -11.51 -17.80
C ASN A 206 -16.81 -12.83 -18.18
N LYS A 207 -18.01 -13.11 -17.64
CA LYS A 207 -18.81 -14.28 -17.99
C LYS A 207 -19.73 -13.94 -19.16
#